data_AF-A0A7V4SVF8-F1
#
_entry.id   AF-A0A7V4SVF8-F1
#
_cell.length_a   1.000
_cell.length_b   1.000
_cell.length_c   1.000
_cell.angle_alpha   90.00
_cell.angle_beta   90.00
_cell.angle_gamma   90.00
#
_symmetry.space_group_name_H-M   'P 1'
#
loop_
_entity.id
_entity.type
_entity.pdbx_description
1 polymer ?
#
loop_
_entity_poly.entity_id
_entity_poly.type
_entity_poly.pdbx_seq_one_letter_code
_entity_poly.pdbx_strand_id
1 'polypeptide(L)'
;MTKVSNEFKVFNEVENPADLVVEHAEKLAASLTTKSTNEPTKSQMRRFYQEYLKLRQRIKSGGEDAYKKNEVALKMLISKAKYATGRQNVKVPEEFVKWFEENIKAINSAKDVETFGQYFEAFMGYFYDKQSQSNNQRGGR
;
A
#
# COMPACT_ATOMS: atom_id res chain seq x y z
N MET A 1 2.82 9.11 25.48
CA MET A 1 2.67 8.96 24.01
C MET A 1 2.73 7.48 23.68
N THR A 2 1.57 6.85 23.52
CA THR A 2 1.48 5.41 23.23
C THR A 2 1.99 5.19 21.81
N LYS A 3 3.08 4.42 21.64
CA LYS A 3 3.44 3.88 20.33
C LYS A 3 2.24 3.05 19.87
N VAL A 4 1.46 3.56 18.93
CA VAL A 4 0.53 2.72 18.18
C VAL A 4 1.43 1.77 17.40
N SER A 5 1.65 0.57 17.94
CA SER A 5 2.29 -0.53 17.23
C SER A 5 1.60 -0.64 15.87
N ASN A 6 2.35 -0.52 14.78
CA ASN A 6 1.75 -0.76 13.47
C ASN A 6 1.35 -2.24 13.41
N GLU A 7 0.08 -2.51 13.16
CA GLU A 7 -0.43 -3.88 13.11
C GLU A 7 0.08 -4.63 11.86
N PHE A 8 0.50 -3.87 10.84
CA PHE A 8 0.97 -4.37 9.55
C PHE A 8 2.47 -4.25 9.45
N LYS A 9 3.10 -5.32 8.98
CA LYS A 9 4.54 -5.39 8.80
C LYS A 9 5.02 -4.47 7.69
N VAL A 10 6.19 -3.89 7.89
CA VAL A 10 6.97 -3.27 6.83
C VAL A 10 7.66 -4.38 6.02
N PHE A 11 7.88 -4.17 4.72
CA PHE A 11 8.43 -5.20 3.82
C PHE A 11 9.77 -5.81 4.26
N ASN A 12 10.53 -5.12 5.12
CA ASN A 12 11.83 -5.56 5.63
C ASN A 12 11.80 -6.03 7.10
N GLU A 13 10.61 -6.22 7.68
CA GLU A 13 10.43 -6.69 9.06
C GLU A 13 10.10 -8.19 9.17
N VAL A 14 10.14 -8.92 8.05
CA VAL A 14 9.87 -10.37 8.00
C VAL A 14 11.11 -11.15 7.59
N GLU A 15 11.24 -12.37 8.11
CA GLU A 15 12.31 -13.29 7.71
C GLU A 15 12.05 -13.89 6.33
N ASN A 16 10.79 -14.24 6.03
CA ASN A 16 10.39 -14.85 4.77
C ASN A 16 9.53 -13.87 3.93
N PRO A 17 10.03 -13.37 2.79
CA PRO A 17 9.27 -12.47 1.93
C PRO A 17 7.94 -13.02 1.40
N ALA A 18 7.77 -14.35 1.35
CA ALA A 18 6.50 -14.96 0.93
C ALA A 18 5.35 -14.61 1.88
N ASP A 19 5.64 -14.42 3.17
CA ASP A 19 4.65 -14.10 4.19
C ASP A 19 4.06 -12.70 3.99
N LEU A 20 4.83 -11.78 3.36
CA LEU A 20 4.30 -10.47 2.95
C LEU A 20 3.16 -10.61 1.95
N VAL A 21 3.37 -11.46 0.95
CA VAL A 21 2.48 -11.62 -0.20
C VAL A 21 1.25 -12.42 0.18
N VAL A 22 1.36 -13.41 1.07
CA VAL A 22 0.24 -14.27 1.47
C VAL A 22 -0.48 -13.72 2.69
N GLU A 23 0.19 -13.71 3.85
CA GLU A 23 -0.45 -13.40 5.13
C GLU A 23 -0.68 -11.90 5.31
N HIS A 24 0.39 -11.09 5.22
CA HIS A 24 0.30 -9.69 5.59
C HIS A 24 -0.48 -8.85 4.58
N ALA A 25 -0.46 -9.23 3.30
CA ALA A 25 -1.24 -8.58 2.25
C ALA A 25 -2.73 -8.84 2.44
N GLU A 26 -3.09 -10.10 2.71
CA GLU A 26 -4.47 -10.48 2.96
C GLU A 26 -5.00 -9.83 4.25
N LYS A 27 -4.19 -9.82 5.32
CA LYS A 27 -4.55 -9.21 6.60
C LYS A 27 -4.89 -7.73 6.43
N LEU A 28 -4.04 -6.97 5.72
CA LEU A 28 -4.30 -5.56 5.43
C LEU A 28 -5.53 -5.37 4.54
N ALA A 29 -5.73 -6.22 3.53
CA ALA A 29 -6.94 -6.14 2.71
C ALA A 29 -8.21 -6.35 3.54
N ALA A 30 -8.21 -7.34 4.45
CA ALA A 30 -9.34 -7.66 5.31
C ALA A 30 -9.68 -6.53 6.30
N SER A 31 -8.66 -5.90 6.91
CA SER A 31 -8.88 -4.81 7.86
C SER A 31 -9.50 -3.57 7.23
N LEU A 32 -9.25 -3.33 5.93
CA LEU A 32 -9.82 -2.21 5.18
C LEU A 32 -11.22 -2.45 4.64
N THR A 33 -11.66 -3.71 4.47
CA THR A 33 -13.00 -4.04 3.93
C THR A 33 -14.01 -4.42 5.01
N THR A 34 -13.57 -4.67 6.25
CA THR A 34 -14.45 -5.02 7.38
C THR A 34 -15.15 -3.81 8.02
N LYS A 35 -14.62 -2.59 7.81
CA LYS A 35 -15.13 -1.35 8.42
C LYS A 35 -16.14 -0.64 7.50
N SER A 36 -17.43 -0.79 7.77
CA SER A 36 -18.52 -0.32 6.90
C SER A 36 -18.58 1.19 6.63
N THR A 37 -18.00 2.03 7.49
CA THR A 37 -18.14 3.50 7.41
C THR A 37 -16.92 4.22 6.83
N ASN A 38 -15.78 3.55 6.66
CA ASN A 38 -14.53 4.14 6.16
C ASN A 38 -13.80 3.22 5.16
N GLU A 39 -14.51 2.29 4.51
CA GLU A 39 -13.92 1.43 3.48
C GLU A 39 -13.43 2.29 2.30
N PRO A 40 -12.16 2.17 1.89
CA PRO A 40 -11.67 2.88 0.72
C PRO A 40 -12.28 2.29 -0.55
N THR A 41 -12.43 3.09 -1.59
CA THR A 41 -12.88 2.62 -2.91
C THR A 41 -11.72 1.98 -3.70
N LYS A 42 -12.06 1.10 -4.65
CA LYS A 42 -11.10 0.56 -5.63
C LYS A 42 -10.31 1.68 -6.34
N SER A 43 -10.97 2.77 -6.70
CA SER A 43 -10.33 3.92 -7.37
C SER A 43 -9.31 4.63 -6.47
N GLN A 44 -9.59 4.78 -5.17
CA GLN A 44 -8.65 5.36 -4.21
C GLN A 44 -7.38 4.50 -4.11
N MET A 45 -7.52 3.19 -3.88
CA MET A 45 -6.37 2.27 -3.76
C MET A 45 -5.58 2.18 -5.08
N ARG A 46 -6.28 2.05 -6.21
CA ARG A 46 -5.67 2.01 -7.54
C ARG A 46 -4.80 3.24 -7.82
N ARG A 47 -5.22 4.43 -7.39
CA ARG A 47 -4.45 5.65 -7.62
C ARG A 47 -3.07 5.57 -6.94
N PHE A 48 -3.00 5.15 -5.67
CA PHE A 48 -1.73 4.99 -4.96
C PHE A 48 -0.85 3.93 -5.63
N TYR A 49 -1.44 2.78 -5.96
CA TYR A 49 -0.73 1.69 -6.62
C TYR A 49 -0.13 2.12 -7.96
N GLN A 50 -0.90 2.81 -8.79
CA GLN A 50 -0.44 3.26 -10.11
C GLN A 50 0.64 4.34 -10.02
N GLU A 51 0.57 5.26 -9.06
CA GLU A 51 1.64 6.24 -8.83
C GLU A 51 2.94 5.56 -8.43
N TYR A 52 2.86 4.57 -7.54
CA TYR A 52 4.01 3.76 -7.12
C TYR A 52 4.56 2.91 -8.28
N LEU A 53 3.70 2.21 -9.02
CA LEU A 53 4.08 1.32 -10.12
C LEU A 53 4.84 2.07 -11.22
N LYS A 54 4.46 3.32 -11.52
CA LYS A 54 5.19 4.19 -12.45
C LYS A 54 6.62 4.49 -12.00
N LEU A 55 6.85 4.63 -10.69
CA LEU A 55 8.21 4.82 -10.15
C LEU A 55 8.98 3.50 -10.15
N ARG A 56 8.35 2.40 -9.72
CA ARG A 56 8.93 1.05 -9.79
C ARG A 56 9.39 0.71 -11.20
N GLN A 57 8.57 0.96 -12.22
CA GLN A 57 8.94 0.69 -13.61
C GLN A 57 10.12 1.55 -14.07
N ARG A 58 10.13 2.85 -13.75
CA ARG A 58 11.26 3.75 -14.08
C ARG A 58 12.56 3.32 -13.41
N ILE A 59 12.50 2.88 -12.16
CA ILE A 59 13.66 2.39 -11.42
C ILE A 59 14.15 1.07 -12.02
N LYS A 60 13.24 0.14 -12.34
CA LYS A 60 13.57 -1.15 -12.95
C LYS A 60 14.22 -1.01 -14.32
N SER A 61 13.78 -0.06 -15.15
CA SER A 61 14.31 0.13 -16.50
C SER A 61 15.48 1.12 -16.60
N GLY A 62 15.84 1.82 -15.52
CA GLY A 62 16.72 2.99 -15.57
C GLY A 62 18.22 2.71 -15.33
N GLY A 63 18.61 1.46 -15.12
CA GLY A 63 19.99 1.06 -14.83
C GLY A 63 20.45 1.33 -13.39
N GLU A 64 21.77 1.29 -13.17
CA GLU A 64 22.41 1.25 -11.84
C GLU A 64 22.04 2.44 -10.93
N ASP A 65 21.97 3.67 -11.47
CA ASP A 65 21.64 4.88 -10.69
C ASP A 65 20.15 5.22 -10.66
N ALA A 66 19.29 4.37 -11.20
CA ALA A 66 17.87 4.69 -11.36
C ALA A 66 17.17 4.94 -10.02
N TYR A 67 17.52 4.18 -8.98
CA TYR A 67 16.99 4.39 -7.63
C TYR A 67 17.32 5.79 -7.13
N LYS A 68 18.59 6.18 -7.10
CA LYS A 68 19.04 7.50 -6.61
C LYS A 68 18.34 8.65 -7.35
N LYS A 69 18.20 8.53 -8.68
CA LYS A 69 17.50 9.53 -9.51
C LYS A 69 16.01 9.67 -9.20
N ASN A 70 15.37 8.63 -8.66
CA ASN A 70 13.93 8.60 -8.38
C ASN A 70 13.60 8.61 -6.88
N GLU A 71 14.59 8.54 -5.99
CA GLU A 71 14.40 8.45 -4.54
C GLU A 71 13.55 9.59 -4.00
N VAL A 72 13.85 10.84 -4.38
CA VAL A 72 13.06 12.01 -3.96
C VAL A 72 11.61 11.87 -4.40
N ALA A 73 11.37 11.48 -5.66
CA ALA A 73 10.02 11.29 -6.19
C ALA A 73 9.27 10.15 -5.48
N LEU A 74 9.98 9.11 -5.05
CA LEU A 74 9.44 8.02 -4.26
C LEU A 74 9.06 8.47 -2.84
N LYS A 75 9.94 9.18 -2.13
CA LYS A 75 9.65 9.71 -0.79
C LYS A 75 8.53 10.75 -0.82
N MET A 76 8.36 11.49 -1.91
CA MET A 76 7.23 12.41 -2.11
C MET A 76 5.85 11.73 -2.10
N LEU A 77 5.77 10.41 -2.31
CA LEU A 77 4.50 9.68 -2.17
C LEU A 77 3.95 9.72 -0.74
N ILE A 78 4.83 9.86 0.27
CA ILE A 78 4.42 10.00 1.68
C ILE A 78 3.57 11.26 1.87
N SER A 79 4.04 12.41 1.37
CA SER A 79 3.33 13.69 1.48
C SER A 79 1.97 13.63 0.81
N LYS A 80 1.87 12.95 -0.34
CA LYS A 80 0.61 12.75 -1.06
C LYS A 80 -0.37 11.86 -0.28
N ALA A 81 0.14 10.82 0.39
CA ALA A 81 -0.69 9.94 1.23
C ALA A 81 -1.23 10.67 2.46
N LYS A 82 -0.38 11.43 3.16
CA LYS A 82 -0.80 12.28 4.30
C LYS A 82 -1.82 13.34 3.91
N TYR A 83 -1.66 13.94 2.74
CA TYR A 83 -2.63 14.92 2.26
C TYR A 83 -3.99 14.29 1.90
N ALA A 84 -4.01 13.03 1.48
CA ALA A 84 -5.24 12.32 1.17
C ALA A 84 -6.10 12.04 2.41
N THR A 85 -5.52 11.81 3.58
CA THR A 85 -6.28 11.58 4.84
C THR A 85 -6.95 12.85 5.36
N GLY A 86 -6.36 14.03 5.11
CA GLY A 86 -6.85 15.33 5.61
C GLY A 86 -7.98 15.95 4.79
N ARG A 87 -8.34 15.40 3.61
CA ARG A 87 -9.45 15.93 2.80
C ARG A 87 -10.78 15.37 3.30
N GLN A 88 -11.67 16.27 3.72
CA GLN A 88 -13.02 15.94 4.23
C GLN A 88 -13.85 15.01 3.31
N ASN A 89 -13.59 15.03 1.99
CA ASN A 89 -14.35 14.31 0.98
C ASN A 89 -13.67 13.04 0.40
N VAL A 90 -12.44 12.72 0.80
CA VAL A 90 -11.69 11.54 0.30
C VAL A 90 -11.03 10.85 1.48
N LYS A 91 -11.81 10.10 2.26
CA LYS A 91 -11.25 9.37 3.42
C LYS A 91 -10.52 8.13 2.94
N VAL A 92 -9.21 8.25 2.80
CA VAL A 92 -8.31 7.08 2.77
C VAL A 92 -8.07 6.67 4.22
N PRO A 93 -8.24 5.38 4.59
CA PRO A 93 -7.99 4.92 5.94
C PRO A 93 -6.59 5.28 6.42
N GLU A 94 -6.50 5.80 7.65
CA GLU A 94 -5.22 6.12 8.30
C GLU A 94 -4.28 4.91 8.34
N GLU A 95 -4.85 3.74 8.56
CA GLU A 95 -4.17 2.45 8.59
C GLU A 95 -3.41 2.15 7.28
N PHE A 96 -4.07 2.33 6.13
CA PHE A 96 -3.43 2.20 4.82
C PHE A 96 -2.32 3.24 4.64
N VAL A 97 -2.57 4.49 5.03
CA VAL A 97 -1.59 5.57 4.88
C VAL A 97 -0.36 5.34 5.74
N LYS A 98 -0.52 4.85 6.97
CA LYS A 98 0.58 4.50 7.86
C LYS A 98 1.39 3.34 7.29
N TRP A 99 0.74 2.26 6.86
CA TRP A 99 1.40 1.13 6.18
C TRP A 99 2.20 1.59 4.96
N PHE A 100 1.58 2.41 4.10
CA PHE A 100 2.22 2.92 2.89
C PHE A 100 3.40 3.84 3.23
N GLU A 101 3.25 4.75 4.20
CA GLU A 101 4.32 5.65 4.65
C GLU A 101 5.52 4.87 5.20
N GLU A 102 5.29 3.90 6.09
CA GLU A 102 6.36 3.13 6.72
C GLU A 102 7.14 2.29 5.71
N ASN A 103 6.44 1.65 4.77
CA ASN A 103 7.09 0.95 3.67
C ASN A 103 7.91 1.88 2.75
N ILE A 104 7.36 3.03 2.34
CA ILE A 104 8.11 3.98 1.52
C ILE A 104 9.33 4.54 2.25
N LYS A 105 9.24 4.77 3.58
CA LYS A 105 10.39 5.20 4.39
C LYS A 105 11.49 4.14 4.43
N ALA A 106 11.13 2.87 4.57
CA ALA A 106 12.06 1.75 4.69
C ALA A 106 12.79 1.39 3.39
N ILE A 107 12.32 1.85 2.22
CA ILE A 107 13.01 1.65 0.94
C ILE A 107 14.32 2.44 0.91
N ASN A 108 15.44 1.75 0.68
CA ASN A 108 16.77 2.35 0.52
C ASN A 108 17.51 1.85 -0.74
N SER A 109 16.87 1.02 -1.57
CA SER A 109 17.47 0.43 -2.75
C SER A 109 16.45 0.06 -3.83
N ALA A 110 16.92 -0.23 -5.06
CA ALA A 110 16.08 -0.77 -6.12
C ALA A 110 15.46 -2.14 -5.75
N LYS A 111 16.17 -2.96 -4.97
CA LYS A 111 15.66 -4.25 -4.47
C LYS A 111 14.49 -4.06 -3.51
N ASP A 112 14.57 -3.05 -2.65
CA ASP A 112 13.49 -2.72 -1.71
C ASP A 112 12.24 -2.23 -2.46
N VAL A 113 12.43 -1.44 -3.53
CA VAL A 113 11.34 -1.06 -4.44
C VAL A 113 10.69 -2.29 -5.05
N GLU A 114 11.46 -3.30 -5.48
CA GLU A 114 10.85 -4.51 -6.02
C GLU A 114 10.09 -5.30 -4.95
N THR A 115 10.69 -5.47 -3.77
CA THR A 115 10.11 -6.24 -2.65
C THR A 115 8.81 -5.61 -2.16
N PHE A 116 8.79 -4.30 -1.89
CA PHE A 116 7.56 -3.61 -1.53
C PHE A 116 6.54 -3.61 -2.69
N GLY A 117 7.00 -3.55 -3.93
CA GLY A 117 6.11 -3.61 -5.09
C GLY A 117 5.33 -4.91 -5.20
N GLN A 118 5.97 -6.05 -4.93
CA GLN A 118 5.30 -7.36 -4.87
C GLN A 118 4.30 -7.42 -3.72
N TYR A 119 4.67 -6.89 -2.55
CA TYR A 119 3.77 -6.80 -1.40
C TYR A 119 2.53 -5.94 -1.69
N PHE A 120 2.72 -4.77 -2.31
CA PHE A 120 1.63 -3.86 -2.66
C PHE A 120 0.72 -4.46 -3.75
N GLU A 121 1.30 -5.15 -4.73
CA GLU A 121 0.55 -5.86 -5.77
C GLU A 121 -0.33 -6.98 -5.19
N ALA A 122 0.21 -7.76 -4.26
CA ALA A 122 -0.54 -8.78 -3.54
C ALA A 122 -1.72 -8.18 -2.75
N PHE A 123 -1.47 -7.10 -1.99
CA PHE A 123 -2.52 -6.37 -1.27
C PHE A 123 -3.65 -5.95 -2.22
N MET A 124 -3.33 -5.39 -3.39
CA MET A 124 -4.33 -4.97 -4.36
C MET A 124 -5.20 -6.14 -4.85
N GLY A 125 -4.59 -7.32 -5.04
CA GLY A 125 -5.28 -8.55 -5.39
C GLY A 125 -6.32 -8.95 -4.34
N TYR A 126 -5.89 -9.13 -3.09
CA TYR A 126 -6.79 -9.49 -1.99
C TYR A 126 -7.86 -8.41 -1.72
N PHE A 127 -7.49 -7.14 -1.82
CA PHE A 127 -8.43 -6.04 -1.63
C PHE A 127 -9.55 -6.05 -2.66
N TYR A 128 -9.25 -6.32 -3.93
CA TYR A 128 -10.25 -6.42 -4.99
C TYR A 128 -11.15 -7.64 -4.85
N ASP A 129 -10.61 -8.77 -4.43
CA ASP A 129 -11.39 -9.98 -4.15
C ASP A 129 -12.40 -9.72 -3.02
N LYS A 130 -11.94 -9.21 -1.87
CA LYS A 130 -12.79 -8.93 -0.71
C LYS A 130 -13.88 -7.88 -0.98
N GLN A 131 -13.56 -6.82 -1.73
CA GLN A 131 -14.56 -5.85 -2.21
C GLN A 131 -15.61 -6.47 -3.15
N SER A 132 -15.24 -7.48 -3.95
CA SER A 132 -16.19 -8.15 -4.83
C SER A 132 -17.13 -9.06 -4.04
N GLN A 133 -16.60 -9.73 -3.00
CA GLN A 133 -17.40 -10.54 -2.07
C GLN A 133 -18.38 -9.70 -1.24
N SER A 134 -17.95 -8.53 -0.75
CA SER A 134 -18.83 -7.63 0.03
C SER A 134 -19.99 -7.06 -0.79
N ASN A 135 -19.76 -6.75 -2.07
CA ASN A 135 -20.80 -6.26 -2.98
C ASN A 135 -21.82 -7.35 -3.34
N ASN A 136 -21.37 -8.59 -3.55
CA ASN A 136 -22.27 -9.72 -3.81
C ASN A 136 -23.20 -10.02 -2.63
N GLN A 137 -22.75 -9.81 -1.39
CA GLN A 137 -23.60 -9.97 -0.19
C GLN A 137 -24.63 -8.84 -0.03
N ARG A 138 -24.38 -7.64 -0.58
CA ARG A 138 -25.28 -6.49 -0.49
C ARG A 138 -26.33 -6.42 -1.60
N GLY A 139 -26.04 -6.99 -2.77
CA GLY A 139 -26.94 -6.98 -3.94
C GLY A 139 -27.99 -8.10 -4.00
N GLY A 140 -28.01 -9.02 -3.03
CA GLY A 140 -28.95 -10.13 -2.95
C GLY A 140 -30.22 -9.84 -2.15
N ARG A 141 -30.87 -8.69 -2.40
CA ARG A 141 -32.19 -8.35 -1.82
C ARG A 141 -33.16 -7.95 -2.91
#